data_AF-A0A661APG2-F1
#
_entry.id   AF-A0A661APG2-F1
#
_cell.length_a   1.000
_cell.length_b   1.000
_cell.length_c   1.000
_cell.angle_alpha   90.00
_cell.angle_beta   90.00
_cell.angle_gamma   90.00
#
_symmetry.space_group_name_H-M   'P 1'
#
loop_
_entity.id
_entity.type
_entity.pdbx_description
1 polymer ?
#
loop_
_entity_poly.entity_id
_entity_poly.type
_entity_poly.pdbx_seq_one_letter_code
_entity_poly.pdbx_strand_id
1 'polypeptide(L)'
;AIVEVKTNKISLHSFSQILGYSKVVRPQYSFIISPSGWSYFLNRLIHDYNREDILEYYDGRKILIAKWDVDINTIRYGNVLK
;
A
#
# COMPACT_ATOMS: atom_id res chain seq x y z
N ALA A 1 9.18 11.82 -0.15
CA ALA A 1 8.42 10.55 -0.04
C ALA A 1 7.04 10.85 0.53
N ILE A 2 6.04 10.03 0.24
CA ILE A 2 4.71 10.10 0.88
C ILE A 2 4.54 8.84 1.73
N VAL A 3 4.06 9.01 2.96
CA VAL A 3 3.75 7.91 3.88
C VAL A 3 2.37 8.15 4.46
N GLU A 4 1.49 7.17 4.32
CA GLU A 4 0.15 7.18 4.91
C GLU A 4 0.04 6.03 5.91
N VAL A 5 -0.36 6.35 7.15
CA VAL A 5 -0.51 5.36 8.22
C VAL A 5 -1.98 5.23 8.59
N LYS A 6 -2.46 3.99 8.68
CA LYS A 6 -3.82 3.66 9.11
C LYS A 6 -3.78 2.84 10.39
N THR A 7 -4.80 3.00 11.23
CA THR A 7 -5.05 2.13 12.38
C THR A 7 -5.90 0.92 11.99
N ASN A 8 -6.86 1.14 11.09
CA ASN A 8 -7.74 0.11 10.52
C ASN A 8 -7.12 -0.54 9.27
N LYS A 9 -7.75 -1.61 8.77
CA LYS A 9 -7.36 -2.27 7.50
C LYS A 9 -7.30 -1.26 6.36
N ILE A 10 -6.25 -1.35 5.54
CA ILE A 10 -6.09 -0.54 4.34
C ILE A 10 -7.20 -0.91 3.34
N SER A 11 -8.14 0.01 3.16
CA SER A 11 -9.25 -0.13 2.24
C SER A 11 -8.85 0.26 0.82
N LEU A 12 -9.66 -0.17 -0.17
CA LEU A 12 -9.49 0.27 -1.55
C LEU A 12 -9.55 1.80 -1.67
N HIS A 13 -10.47 2.45 -0.94
CA HIS A 13 -10.55 3.92 -0.85
C HIS A 13 -9.24 4.55 -0.37
N SER A 14 -8.66 4.04 0.71
CA SER A 14 -7.39 4.56 1.25
C SER A 14 -6.25 4.39 0.26
N PHE A 15 -6.19 3.24 -0.41
CA PHE A 15 -5.23 3.00 -1.48
C PHE A 15 -5.42 3.97 -2.67
N SER A 16 -6.65 4.17 -3.12
CA SER A 16 -6.97 5.12 -4.20
C SER A 16 -6.56 6.56 -3.86
N GLN A 17 -6.69 6.95 -2.60
CA GLN A 17 -6.28 8.27 -2.12
C GLN A 17 -4.77 8.48 -2.26
N ILE A 18 -3.95 7.58 -1.70
CA ILE A 18 -2.49 7.69 -1.84
C ILE A 18 -2.03 7.52 -3.29
N LEU A 19 -2.74 6.71 -4.11
CA LEU A 19 -2.49 6.62 -5.54
C LEU A 19 -2.71 7.95 -6.26
N GLY A 20 -3.82 8.63 -5.95
CA GLY A 20 -4.09 9.98 -6.45
C GLY A 20 -2.99 10.96 -6.07
N TYR A 21 -2.62 11.00 -4.78
CA TYR A 21 -1.54 11.87 -4.30
C TYR A 21 -0.20 11.56 -4.97
N SER A 22 0.13 10.28 -5.14
CA SER A 22 1.39 9.83 -5.75
C SER A 22 1.46 10.21 -7.23
N LYS A 23 0.35 10.16 -7.97
CA LYS A 23 0.30 10.61 -9.37
C LYS A 23 0.50 12.12 -9.52
N VAL A 24 -0.02 12.92 -8.59
CA VAL A 24 0.09 14.38 -8.61
C VAL A 24 1.49 14.83 -8.17
N VAL A 25 1.93 14.37 -6.99
CA VAL A 25 3.19 14.82 -6.38
C VAL A 25 4.41 14.15 -7.02
N ARG A 26 4.24 12.94 -7.55
CA ARG A 26 5.32 12.10 -8.11
C ARG A 26 6.51 11.98 -7.15
N PRO A 27 6.32 11.51 -5.90
CA PRO A 27 7.44 11.28 -5.01
C PRO A 27 8.31 10.13 -5.54
N GLN A 28 9.55 10.00 -5.06
CA GLN A 28 10.39 8.83 -5.34
C GLN A 28 9.89 7.57 -4.62
N TYR A 29 9.25 7.74 -3.46
CA TYR A 29 8.74 6.66 -2.64
C TYR A 29 7.35 6.99 -2.09
N SER A 30 6.45 6.00 -2.15
CA SER A 30 5.10 6.08 -1.60
C SER A 30 4.80 4.82 -0.78
N PHE A 31 4.29 5.00 0.43
CA PHE A 31 4.00 3.91 1.36
C PHE A 31 2.63 4.09 2.00
N ILE A 32 1.88 3.00 2.13
CA ILE A 32 0.71 2.93 2.99
C ILE A 32 0.82 1.74 3.93
N ILE A 33 0.70 2.00 5.23
CA ILE A 33 1.03 1.04 6.27
C ILE A 33 -0.10 0.97 7.29
N SER A 34 -0.42 -0.24 7.77
CA SER A 34 -1.39 -0.46 8.85
C SER A 34 -1.02 -1.64 9.72
N PRO A 35 -1.17 -1.58 11.06
CA PRO A 35 -1.02 -2.75 11.91
C PRO A 35 -2.10 -3.80 11.65
N SER A 36 -3.27 -3.36 11.19
CA SER A 36 -4.39 -4.23 10.82
C SER A 36 -4.22 -4.89 9.43
N GLY A 37 -3.18 -4.52 8.68
CA GLY A 37 -2.94 -5.00 7.31
C GLY A 37 -3.91 -4.39 6.30
N TRP A 38 -4.27 -5.14 5.27
CA TRP A 38 -5.14 -4.69 4.18
C TRP A 38 -6.51 -5.37 4.18
N SER A 39 -7.46 -4.77 3.48
CA SER A 39 -8.80 -5.30 3.32
C SER A 39 -8.85 -6.46 2.32
N TYR A 40 -9.86 -7.31 2.45
CA TYR A 40 -10.08 -8.44 1.53
C TYR A 40 -10.25 -7.99 0.07
N PHE A 41 -11.00 -6.91 -0.17
CA PHE A 41 -11.21 -6.38 -1.52
C PHE A 41 -9.93 -5.85 -2.16
N LEU A 42 -9.05 -5.21 -1.37
CA LEU A 42 -7.75 -4.76 -1.84
C LEU A 42 -6.85 -5.95 -2.18
N ASN A 43 -6.85 -6.99 -1.35
CA ASN A 43 -6.14 -8.24 -1.62
C ASN A 43 -6.60 -8.90 -2.93
N ARG A 44 -7.92 -9.06 -3.09
CA ARG A 44 -8.54 -9.65 -4.27
C ARG A 44 -8.19 -8.86 -5.53
N LEU A 45 -8.18 -7.53 -5.46
CA LEU A 45 -7.82 -6.70 -6.60
C LEU A 45 -6.39 -6.97 -7.07
N ILE A 46 -5.44 -6.98 -6.14
CA ILE A 46 -4.02 -7.11 -6.47
C ILE A 46 -3.71 -8.55 -6.91
N HIS A 47 -4.10 -9.55 -6.11
CA HIS A 47 -3.76 -10.95 -6.38
C HIS A 47 -4.75 -11.65 -7.31
N ASP A 48 -6.03 -11.70 -6.93
CA ASP A 48 -7.01 -12.54 -7.64
C ASP A 48 -7.35 -11.97 -9.04
N TYR A 49 -7.34 -10.64 -9.18
CA TYR A 49 -7.48 -9.97 -10.47
C TYR A 49 -6.15 -9.59 -11.13
N ASN A 50 -5.02 -9.99 -10.53
CA ASN A 50 -3.67 -9.78 -11.07
C ASN A 50 -3.39 -8.32 -11.47
N ARG A 51 -3.86 -7.36 -10.66
CA ARG A 51 -3.73 -5.92 -10.90
C ARG A 51 -2.55 -5.31 -10.15
N GLU A 52 -1.41 -6.01 -10.13
CA GLU A 52 -0.17 -5.47 -9.54
C GLU A 52 0.31 -4.20 -10.27
N ASP A 53 -0.10 -4.00 -11.52
CA ASP A 53 0.19 -2.79 -12.33
C ASP A 53 -0.28 -1.50 -11.65
N ILE A 54 -1.36 -1.54 -10.87
CA ILE A 54 -1.91 -0.35 -10.20
C ILE A 54 -1.01 0.16 -9.07
N LEU A 55 -0.08 -0.67 -8.59
CA LEU A 55 0.90 -0.27 -7.60
C LEU A 55 1.94 0.67 -8.22
N GLU A 56 2.15 0.61 -9.53
CA GLU A 56 3.04 1.49 -10.27
C GLU A 56 2.28 2.72 -10.79
N TYR A 57 2.65 3.90 -10.29
CA TYR A 57 1.98 5.15 -10.66
C TYR A 57 2.79 6.02 -11.63
N TYR A 58 4.07 5.68 -11.82
CA TYR A 58 4.99 6.30 -12.75
C TYR A 58 6.13 5.33 -13.04
N ASP A 59 6.87 5.54 -14.13
CA ASP A 59 7.96 4.66 -14.54
C ASP A 59 8.96 4.41 -13.40
N GLY A 60 9.02 3.16 -12.94
CA GLY A 60 9.87 2.71 -11.83
C GLY A 60 9.44 3.18 -10.43
N ARG A 61 8.26 3.78 -10.28
CA ARG A 61 7.76 4.33 -9.00
C ARG A 61 6.50 3.62 -8.55
N LYS A 62 6.62 2.93 -7.41
CA LYS A 62 5.56 2.07 -6.86
C LYS A 62 5.09 2.51 -5.49
N ILE A 63 3.85 2.16 -5.17
CA ILE A 63 3.25 2.28 -3.83
C ILE A 63 3.48 0.95 -3.13
N LEU A 64 4.10 1.01 -1.97
CA LEU A 64 4.27 -0.15 -1.10
C LEU A 64 3.15 -0.19 -0.08
N ILE A 65 2.43 -1.31 -0.05
CA ILE A 65 1.35 -1.58 0.90
C ILE A 65 1.89 -2.58 1.92
N ALA A 66 1.95 -2.21 3.19
CA ALA A 66 2.56 -3.05 4.21
C ALA A 66 1.73 -3.18 5.49
N LYS A 67 1.88 -4.32 6.15
CA LYS A 67 1.39 -4.55 7.50
C LYS A 67 2.51 -4.24 8.51
N TRP A 68 2.22 -3.34 9.44
CA TRP A 68 3.10 -3.06 10.57
C TRP A 68 2.94 -4.14 11.64
N ASP A 69 4.04 -4.71 12.12
CA ASP A 69 4.03 -5.59 13.27
C ASP A 69 4.25 -4.74 14.54
N VAL A 70 3.23 -4.68 15.40
CA VAL A 70 3.25 -3.88 16.62
C VAL A 70 4.08 -4.50 17.74
N ASP A 71 4.27 -5.82 17.73
CA ASP A 71 4.97 -6.52 18.82
C ASP A 71 6.48 -6.31 18.72
N ILE A 72 6.99 -6.28 17.48
CA ILE A 72 8.41 -6.11 17.19
C ILE A 72 8.75 -4.77 16.53
N ASN A 73 7.77 -3.88 16.37
CA ASN A 73 7.91 -2.53 15.79
C ASN A 73 8.65 -2.53 14.43
N THR A 74 8.27 -3.45 13.54
CA THR A 74 8.88 -3.53 12.20
C THR A 74 7.93 -4.14 11.17
N ILE A 75 8.32 -4.12 9.90
CA ILE A 75 7.61 -4.81 8.81
C ILE A 75 8.33 -6.13 8.54
N ARG A 76 7.64 -7.27 8.74
CA ARG A 76 8.21 -8.59 8.46
C ARG A 76 8.25 -8.91 6.98
N TYR A 77 9.11 -9.86 6.61
CA TYR A 77 9.02 -10.53 5.32
C TYR A 77 7.65 -11.23 5.18
N GLY A 78 6.94 -10.99 4.08
CA GLY A 78 5.54 -11.44 3.88
C GLY A 78 4.46 -10.45 4.34
N ASN A 79 4.82 -9.40 5.09
CA ASN A 79 3.89 -8.31 5.45
C ASN A 79 3.87 -7.18 4.41
N VAL A 80 4.27 -7.46 3.17
CA VAL A 80 4.17 -6.52 2.05
C VAL A 80 3.29 -7.16 1.00
N LEU A 81 2.23 -6.45 0.62
CA LEU A 81 1.37 -6.85 -0.47
C LEU A 81 2.10 -6.50 -1.78
N LYS A 82 2.38 -7.52 -2.59
CA LYS A 82 3.07 -7.42 -3.86
C LYS A 82 2.14 -7.82 -4.97
#